data_AF-A0A949KX96-F1
#
_entry.id   AF-A0A949KX96-F1
#
_cell.length_a   1.000
_cell.length_b   1.000
_cell.length_c   1.000
_cell.angle_alpha   90.00
_cell.angle_beta   90.00
_cell.angle_gamma   90.00
#
_symmetry.space_group_name_H-M   'P 1'
#
loop_
_entity.id
_entity.type
_entity.pdbx_description
1 polymer ?
#
loop_
_entity_poly.entity_id
_entity_poly.type
_entity_poly.pdbx_seq_one_letter_code
_entity_poly.pdbx_strand_id
1 'polypeptide(L)'
;MIRAERIWRFQRASGTAAMILLALALMILFDGLRGGIFGGSGHVRLIPGERYAISGPMPPKTDRIEDFIIEGAVADGSVRIVPDGVFTGYMFGGGMWRGHILVNSHPKPGEYVFKVRDKFGEKQNPALVFTLRVFADSEDRRAHSPSAVMRWTGIEPFLLAAFFGLTGLLMAGINFLLGIKWHAMLADLKCGEIFRLKQVNGYYEAGVDLRRCPPVVVGAAYRFTHPRRGNIGQGLVVACDDGEITIQVATDVPIRLGDIACPINV
;
A
#
# COMPACT_ATOMS: atom_id res chain seq x y z
N MET A 1 13.23 35.73 -0.33
CA MET A 1 13.77 34.35 -0.41
C MET A 1 13.41 33.45 0.77
N ILE A 2 13.50 33.88 2.04
CA ILE A 2 13.29 33.02 3.24
C ILE A 2 11.96 32.23 3.23
N ARG A 3 10.85 32.85 2.79
CA ARG A 3 9.53 32.20 2.74
C ARG A 3 9.43 31.11 1.67
N ALA A 4 10.03 31.35 0.50
CA ALA A 4 10.05 30.39 -0.61
C ALA A 4 10.92 29.18 -0.25
N GLU A 5 12.06 29.43 0.39
CA GLU A 5 12.95 28.37 0.88
C GLU A 5 12.25 27.44 1.89
N ARG A 6 11.46 28.01 2.81
CA ARG A 6 10.68 27.24 3.77
C ARG A 6 9.66 26.33 3.08
N ILE A 7 8.98 26.82 2.04
CA ILE A 7 8.01 26.02 1.25
C ILE A 7 8.71 24.88 0.54
N TRP A 8 9.85 25.14 -0.11
CA TRP A 8 10.65 24.10 -0.75
C TRP A 8 11.11 23.02 0.24
N ARG A 9 11.57 23.42 1.43
CA ARG A 9 11.96 22.48 2.50
C ARG A 9 10.78 21.61 2.93
N PHE A 10 9.60 22.21 3.16
CA PHE A 10 8.40 21.46 3.53
C PHE A 10 7.95 20.52 2.42
N GLN A 11 7.99 20.94 1.16
CA GLN A 11 7.67 20.09 0.02
C GLN A 11 8.57 18.83 0.01
N ARG A 12 9.90 19.02 0.10
CA ARG A 12 10.84 17.88 0.12
C ARG A 12 10.65 16.97 1.34
N ALA A 13 10.36 17.54 2.51
CA ALA A 13 10.05 16.77 3.71
C ALA A 13 8.75 15.96 3.53
N SER A 14 7.67 16.57 3.04
CA SER A 14 6.39 15.89 2.80
C SER A 14 6.51 14.80 1.74
N GLY A 15 7.27 15.04 0.67
CA GLY A 15 7.52 14.02 -0.36
C GLY A 15 8.30 12.81 0.18
N THR A 16 9.30 13.06 1.04
CA THR A 16 10.06 11.99 1.71
C THR A 16 9.19 11.22 2.68
N ALA A 17 8.39 11.91 3.49
CA ALA A 17 7.43 11.28 4.41
C ALA A 17 6.41 10.43 3.65
N ALA A 18 5.84 10.96 2.57
CA ALA A 18 4.91 10.21 1.71
C ALA A 18 5.54 8.93 1.16
N MET A 19 6.77 9.01 0.63
CA MET A 19 7.50 7.85 0.12
C MET A 19 7.68 6.77 1.20
N ILE A 20 8.13 7.15 2.39
CA ILE A 20 8.36 6.22 3.51
C ILE A 20 7.04 5.55 3.92
N LEU A 21 5.98 6.34 4.11
CA LEU A 21 4.67 5.83 4.53
C LEU A 21 4.06 4.87 3.50
N LEU A 22 4.15 5.21 2.21
CA LEU A 22 3.64 4.37 1.13
C LEU A 22 4.45 3.07 0.99
N ALA A 23 5.78 3.15 1.12
CA ALA A 23 6.64 1.97 1.11
C ALA A 23 6.33 1.04 2.30
N LEU A 24 6.13 1.60 3.50
CA LEU A 24 5.70 0.84 4.68
C LEU A 24 4.32 0.19 4.46
N ALA A 25 3.36 0.93 3.90
CA ALA A 25 2.04 0.39 3.58
C ALA A 25 2.12 -0.81 2.64
N LEU A 26 2.95 -0.74 1.59
CA LEU A 26 3.15 -1.84 0.64
C LEU A 26 3.82 -3.06 1.29
N MET A 27 4.81 -2.85 2.15
CA MET A 27 5.47 -3.95 2.88
C MET A 27 4.50 -4.65 3.85
N ILE A 28 3.67 -3.88 4.57
CA ILE A 28 2.64 -4.43 5.48
C ILE A 28 1.57 -5.17 4.70
N LEU A 29 1.11 -4.61 3.57
CA LEU A 29 0.14 -5.25 2.70
C LEU A 29 0.69 -6.58 2.15
N PHE A 30 1.95 -6.59 1.73
CA PHE A 30 2.63 -7.80 1.28
C PHE A 30 2.72 -8.87 2.38
N ASP A 31 3.05 -8.49 3.62
CA ASP A 31 3.05 -9.41 4.76
C ASP A 31 1.65 -9.98 5.05
N GLY A 32 0.61 -9.14 5.02
CA GLY A 32 -0.79 -9.57 5.16
C GLY A 32 -1.24 -10.52 4.05
N LEU A 33 -0.94 -10.18 2.79
CA LEU A 33 -1.24 -11.02 1.63
C LEU A 33 -0.47 -12.33 1.66
N ARG A 34 0.80 -12.32 2.07
CA ARG A 34 1.58 -13.53 2.26
C ARG A 34 0.92 -14.43 3.30
N GLY A 35 0.41 -13.84 4.38
CA GLY A 35 -0.33 -14.57 5.40
C GLY A 35 -1.65 -15.18 4.92
N GLY A 36 -2.37 -14.49 4.03
CA GLY A 36 -3.62 -15.01 3.45
C GLY A 36 -3.41 -16.05 2.34
N ILE A 37 -2.51 -15.77 1.40
CA ILE A 37 -2.27 -16.60 0.20
C ILE A 37 -1.39 -17.81 0.54
N PHE A 38 -0.38 -17.66 1.39
CA PHE A 38 0.57 -18.72 1.73
C PHE A 38 0.46 -19.23 3.17
N GLY A 39 -0.28 -18.55 4.05
CA GLY A 39 -0.29 -18.83 5.49
C GLY A 39 -1.35 -19.82 5.97
N GLY A 40 -2.10 -20.47 5.08
CA GLY A 40 -3.01 -21.56 5.45
C GLY A 40 -4.35 -21.53 4.74
N SER A 41 -4.34 -21.55 3.41
CA SER A 41 -5.54 -21.80 2.61
C SER A 41 -6.12 -23.17 2.99
N GLY A 42 -7.03 -23.21 3.96
CA GLY A 42 -7.71 -24.43 4.43
C GLY A 42 -7.80 -24.63 5.94
N HIS A 43 -7.17 -23.77 6.76
CA HIS A 43 -7.24 -23.90 8.23
C HIS A 43 -8.10 -22.80 8.85
N VAL A 44 -9.18 -23.21 9.52
CA VAL A 44 -9.98 -22.31 10.37
C VAL A 44 -9.27 -22.15 11.72
N ARG A 45 -8.93 -20.93 12.10
CA ARG A 45 -8.12 -20.64 13.30
C ARG A 45 -9.01 -20.10 14.42
N LEU A 46 -9.17 -20.86 15.50
CA LEU A 46 -10.15 -20.57 16.57
C LEU A 46 -9.51 -20.53 17.95
N ILE A 47 -10.18 -19.87 18.89
CA ILE A 47 -9.86 -19.89 20.32
C ILE A 47 -11.09 -20.38 21.13
N PRO A 48 -10.95 -20.70 22.43
CA PRO A 48 -12.07 -21.16 23.25
C PRO A 48 -13.26 -20.21 23.23
N GLY A 49 -14.47 -20.76 23.11
CA GLY A 49 -15.72 -20.00 23.08
C GLY A 49 -16.07 -19.36 21.73
N GLU A 50 -15.20 -19.43 20.71
CA GLU A 50 -15.52 -18.90 19.38
C GLU A 50 -16.52 -19.77 18.61
N ARG A 51 -17.29 -19.10 17.76
CA ARG A 51 -18.18 -19.69 16.76
C ARG A 51 -17.75 -19.24 15.38
N TYR A 52 -17.62 -20.17 14.44
CA TYR A 52 -17.21 -19.85 13.07
C TYR A 52 -18.21 -20.42 12.06
N ALA A 53 -18.77 -19.56 11.22
CA ALA A 53 -19.72 -19.97 10.20
C ALA A 53 -19.00 -20.72 9.06
N ILE A 54 -19.56 -21.84 8.65
CA ILE A 54 -19.07 -22.64 7.52
C ILE A 54 -20.19 -22.93 6.54
N SER A 55 -19.82 -23.15 5.30
CA SER A 55 -20.71 -23.62 4.26
C SER A 55 -19.96 -24.55 3.31
N GLY A 56 -20.73 -25.38 2.61
CA GLY A 56 -20.18 -26.32 1.64
C GLY A 56 -21.28 -26.84 0.70
N PRO A 57 -20.89 -27.53 -0.38
CA PRO A 57 -21.85 -28.22 -1.25
C PRO A 57 -22.58 -29.32 -0.46
N MET A 58 -23.81 -29.65 -0.86
CA MET A 58 -24.49 -30.83 -0.33
C MET A 58 -23.70 -32.08 -0.73
N PRO A 59 -23.54 -33.06 0.19
CA PRO A 59 -23.07 -34.38 -0.19
C PRO A 59 -23.93 -35.01 -1.31
N PRO A 60 -23.36 -35.84 -2.20
CA PRO A 60 -23.98 -36.25 -3.48
C PRO A 60 -25.33 -36.99 -3.37
N LYS A 61 -25.66 -37.54 -2.20
CA LYS A 61 -26.88 -38.35 -1.94
C LYS A 61 -27.62 -37.94 -0.68
N THR A 62 -27.59 -36.65 -0.37
CA THR A 62 -28.28 -36.09 0.81
C THR A 62 -29.16 -34.93 0.38
N ASP A 63 -30.43 -34.99 0.78
CA ASP A 63 -31.41 -33.91 0.56
C ASP A 63 -31.66 -33.10 1.84
N ARG A 64 -31.25 -33.65 2.99
CA ARG A 64 -31.44 -33.04 4.30
C ARG A 64 -30.20 -33.16 5.18
N ILE A 65 -30.16 -32.32 6.22
CA ILE A 65 -29.05 -32.25 7.18
C ILE A 65 -28.94 -33.53 8.01
N GLU A 66 -30.06 -34.17 8.32
CA GLU A 66 -30.10 -35.35 9.20
C GLU A 66 -29.38 -36.56 8.57
N ASP A 67 -29.19 -36.55 7.26
CA ASP A 67 -28.43 -37.58 6.54
C ASP A 67 -26.90 -37.33 6.57
N PHE A 68 -26.44 -36.24 7.19
CA PHE A 68 -25.02 -35.92 7.27
C PHE A 68 -24.33 -36.78 8.31
N ILE A 69 -23.19 -37.36 7.92
CA ILE A 69 -22.25 -37.96 8.86
C ILE A 69 -21.05 -37.03 8.99
N ILE A 70 -20.79 -36.61 10.21
CA ILE A 70 -19.66 -35.74 10.58
C ILE A 70 -18.60 -36.63 11.22
N GLU A 71 -17.51 -36.87 10.49
CA GLU A 71 -16.34 -37.56 11.02
C GLU A 71 -15.34 -36.59 11.64
N GLY A 72 -14.52 -37.07 12.56
CA GLY A 72 -13.54 -36.25 13.28
C GLY A 72 -14.12 -35.54 14.51
N ALA A 73 -15.34 -35.87 14.91
CA ALA A 73 -15.92 -35.39 16.16
C ALA A 73 -15.07 -35.83 17.36
N VAL A 74 -14.75 -34.88 18.23
CA VAL A 74 -13.99 -35.16 19.45
C VAL A 74 -14.91 -35.83 20.46
N ALA A 75 -14.43 -36.89 21.12
CA ALA A 75 -15.25 -37.67 22.06
C ALA A 75 -15.80 -36.85 23.25
N ASP A 76 -15.10 -35.78 23.64
CA ASP A 76 -15.51 -34.85 24.70
C ASP A 76 -16.49 -33.77 24.21
N GLY A 77 -16.79 -33.73 22.91
CA GLY A 77 -17.67 -32.73 22.29
C GLY A 77 -17.16 -31.30 22.39
N SER A 78 -15.88 -31.09 22.72
CA SER A 78 -15.29 -29.77 22.95
C SER A 78 -15.18 -28.92 21.67
N VAL A 79 -15.06 -29.58 20.53
CA VAL A 79 -15.10 -28.98 19.19
C VAL A 79 -16.10 -29.78 18.36
N ARG A 80 -17.09 -29.10 17.78
CA ARG A 80 -18.12 -29.74 16.97
C ARG A 80 -18.56 -28.88 15.81
N ILE A 81 -18.99 -29.54 14.72
CA ILE A 81 -19.71 -28.92 13.63
C ILE A 81 -21.21 -29.10 13.89
N VAL A 82 -21.96 -28.00 13.78
CA VAL A 82 -23.41 -27.97 13.90
C VAL A 82 -23.98 -27.44 12.58
N PRO A 83 -24.58 -28.29 11.74
CA PRO A 83 -25.26 -27.83 10.53
C PRO A 83 -26.55 -27.09 10.90
N ASP A 84 -26.83 -25.98 10.21
CA ASP A 84 -27.95 -25.07 10.50
C ASP A 84 -29.05 -25.12 9.43
N GLY A 85 -28.69 -25.27 8.15
CA GLY A 85 -29.66 -25.19 7.06
C GLY A 85 -29.11 -25.57 5.69
N VAL A 86 -30.01 -25.91 4.77
CA VAL A 86 -29.73 -26.11 3.34
C VAL A 86 -30.18 -24.88 2.55
N PHE A 87 -29.46 -24.52 1.49
CA PHE A 87 -29.79 -23.43 0.58
C PHE A 87 -29.30 -23.74 -0.84
N THR A 88 -29.76 -22.98 -1.83
CA THR A 88 -29.31 -23.13 -3.23
C THR A 88 -28.10 -22.23 -3.50
N GLY A 89 -27.10 -22.77 -4.22
CA GLY A 89 -25.93 -22.01 -4.64
C GLY A 89 -26.27 -20.86 -5.60
N TYR A 90 -25.32 -19.93 -5.77
CA TYR A 90 -25.46 -18.79 -6.67
C TYR A 90 -25.70 -19.26 -8.13
N MET A 91 -26.63 -18.61 -8.86
CA MET A 91 -26.98 -18.88 -10.27
C MET A 91 -27.52 -20.29 -10.57
N PHE A 92 -28.59 -20.71 -9.90
CA PHE A 92 -29.17 -22.07 -10.05
C PHE A 92 -28.17 -23.21 -9.79
N GLY A 93 -27.14 -22.93 -8.97
CA GLY A 93 -26.15 -23.92 -8.60
C GLY A 93 -26.74 -25.07 -7.77
N GLY A 94 -25.95 -26.14 -7.62
CA GLY A 94 -26.31 -27.29 -6.80
C GLY A 94 -26.66 -26.94 -5.34
N GLY A 95 -27.22 -27.92 -4.63
CA GLY A 95 -27.54 -27.76 -3.21
C GLY A 95 -26.29 -27.42 -2.38
N MET A 96 -26.45 -26.50 -1.44
CA MET A 96 -25.43 -26.09 -0.47
C MET A 96 -25.97 -26.24 0.94
N TRP A 97 -25.10 -26.41 1.92
CA TRP A 97 -25.46 -26.33 3.33
C TRP A 97 -24.63 -25.27 4.05
N ARG A 98 -25.16 -24.80 5.16
CA ARG A 98 -24.49 -23.88 6.08
C ARG A 98 -24.60 -24.42 7.49
N GLY A 99 -23.62 -24.09 8.29
CA GLY A 99 -23.56 -24.43 9.69
C GLY A 99 -22.53 -23.58 10.40
N HIS A 100 -22.13 -24.03 11.58
CA HIS A 100 -21.07 -23.40 12.33
C HIS A 100 -20.24 -24.43 13.08
N ILE A 101 -18.97 -24.09 13.27
CA ILE A 101 -18.11 -24.74 14.23
C ILE A 101 -18.33 -24.06 15.58
N LEU A 102 -18.51 -24.87 16.62
CA LEU A 102 -18.59 -24.43 18.00
C LEU A 102 -17.41 -24.98 18.78
N VAL A 103 -16.65 -24.09 19.41
CA VAL A 103 -15.55 -24.42 20.31
C VAL A 103 -16.01 -24.08 21.73
N ASN A 104 -16.07 -25.09 22.61
CA ASN A 104 -16.45 -24.89 24.01
C ASN A 104 -15.42 -24.02 24.75
N SER A 105 -15.70 -23.69 26.02
CA SER A 105 -14.83 -22.83 26.84
C SER A 105 -13.51 -23.48 27.27
N HIS A 106 -13.38 -24.81 27.19
CA HIS A 106 -12.19 -25.56 27.61
C HIS A 106 -11.82 -26.66 26.60
N PRO A 107 -11.53 -26.32 25.32
CA PRO A 107 -11.11 -27.29 24.33
C PRO A 107 -9.65 -27.67 24.57
N LYS A 108 -9.24 -28.85 24.10
CA LYS A 108 -7.81 -29.15 23.99
C LYS A 108 -7.22 -28.35 22.82
N PRO A 109 -6.14 -27.58 22.99
CA PRO A 109 -5.47 -26.93 21.87
C PRO A 109 -4.91 -27.99 20.91
N GLY A 110 -4.97 -27.73 19.60
CA GLY A 110 -4.50 -28.67 18.60
C GLY A 110 -5.16 -28.51 17.24
N GLU A 111 -4.82 -29.42 16.34
CA GLU A 111 -5.38 -29.50 15.00
C GLU A 111 -6.50 -30.56 14.95
N TYR A 112 -7.61 -30.17 14.33
CA TYR A 112 -8.80 -30.99 14.18
C TYR A 112 -9.18 -31.05 12.70
N VAL A 113 -9.52 -32.23 12.22
CA VAL A 113 -9.98 -32.41 10.84
C VAL A 113 -11.37 -33.01 10.88
N PHE A 114 -12.34 -32.27 10.36
CA PHE A 114 -13.70 -32.74 10.22
C PHE A 114 -14.00 -33.04 8.77
N LYS A 115 -14.76 -34.12 8.54
CA LYS A 115 -15.25 -34.48 7.21
C LYS A 115 -16.76 -34.59 7.27
N VAL A 116 -17.44 -33.89 6.37
CA VAL A 116 -18.88 -33.99 6.20
C VAL A 116 -19.13 -34.92 5.02
N ARG A 117 -19.82 -36.03 5.24
CA ARG A 117 -20.11 -37.00 4.18
C ARG A 117 -21.55 -37.47 4.24
N ASP A 118 -21.97 -38.13 3.17
CA ASP A 118 -23.22 -38.90 3.18
C ASP A 118 -23.06 -40.24 3.92
N LYS A 119 -24.20 -40.86 4.21
CA LYS A 119 -24.29 -42.17 4.84
C LYS A 119 -23.76 -43.33 4.00
N PHE A 120 -23.60 -43.15 2.69
CA PHE A 120 -23.17 -44.16 1.73
C PHE A 120 -21.65 -44.16 1.48
N GLY A 121 -20.93 -43.15 1.97
CA GLY A 121 -19.47 -43.10 1.96
C GLY A 121 -18.86 -42.89 0.57
N GLU A 122 -19.52 -42.14 -0.30
CA GLU A 122 -18.98 -41.84 -1.64
C GLU A 122 -17.70 -40.99 -1.60
N LYS A 123 -17.00 -40.92 -2.75
CA LYS A 123 -15.74 -40.20 -2.90
C LYS A 123 -15.87 -38.74 -2.43
N GLN A 124 -15.09 -38.42 -1.41
CA GLN A 124 -15.13 -37.13 -0.70
C GLN A 124 -14.75 -35.96 -1.62
N ASN A 125 -15.62 -34.95 -1.70
CA ASN A 125 -15.28 -33.64 -2.25
C ASN A 125 -14.33 -32.91 -1.27
N PRO A 126 -13.17 -32.38 -1.72
CA PRO A 126 -12.26 -31.60 -0.87
C PRO A 126 -12.94 -30.43 -0.13
N ALA A 127 -14.00 -29.83 -0.71
CA ALA A 127 -14.77 -28.77 -0.08
C ALA A 127 -15.60 -29.22 1.14
N LEU A 128 -15.64 -30.52 1.44
CA LEU A 128 -16.30 -31.10 2.61
C LEU A 128 -15.32 -31.52 3.71
N VAL A 129 -14.04 -31.13 3.58
CA VAL A 129 -13.00 -31.36 4.58
C VAL A 129 -12.62 -30.03 5.22
N PHE A 130 -12.88 -29.91 6.51
CA PHE A 130 -12.58 -28.71 7.28
C PHE A 130 -11.40 -29.01 8.19
N THR A 131 -10.29 -28.31 8.00
CA THR A 131 -9.16 -28.36 8.93
C THR A 131 -9.24 -27.16 9.86
N LEU A 132 -9.12 -27.40 11.16
CA LEU A 132 -9.20 -26.37 12.17
C LEU A 132 -7.97 -26.45 13.06
N ARG A 133 -7.54 -25.29 13.53
CA ARG A 133 -6.52 -25.18 14.56
C ARG A 133 -7.07 -24.37 15.71
N VAL A 134 -7.23 -25.03 16.86
CA VAL A 134 -7.67 -24.41 18.10
C VAL A 134 -6.43 -24.05 18.91
N PHE A 135 -6.26 -22.76 19.18
CA PHE A 135 -5.19 -22.22 20.00
C PHE A 135 -5.64 -22.16 21.47
N ALA A 136 -4.69 -22.10 22.41
CA ALA A 136 -5.02 -22.01 23.83
C ALA A 136 -5.75 -20.71 24.17
N ASP A 137 -5.31 -19.60 23.58
CA ASP A 137 -5.86 -18.27 23.79
C ASP A 137 -5.57 -17.35 22.58
N SER A 138 -5.95 -16.08 22.71
CA SER A 138 -5.74 -15.06 21.69
C SER A 138 -4.25 -14.74 21.46
N GLU A 139 -3.39 -14.89 22.47
CA GLU A 139 -1.95 -14.62 22.36
C GLU A 139 -1.23 -15.73 21.61
N ASP A 140 -1.56 -16.98 21.89
CA ASP A 140 -1.05 -18.16 21.18
C ASP A 140 -1.48 -18.12 19.70
N ARG A 141 -2.74 -17.73 19.43
CA ARG A 141 -3.21 -17.48 18.06
C ARG A 141 -2.42 -16.36 17.39
N ARG A 142 -2.15 -15.26 18.09
CA ARG A 142 -1.36 -14.14 17.56
C ARG A 142 0.07 -14.57 17.25
N ALA A 143 0.73 -15.28 18.15
CA ALA A 143 2.11 -15.74 18.02
C ALA A 143 2.29 -16.68 16.80
N HIS A 144 1.27 -17.48 16.50
CA HIS A 144 1.25 -18.36 15.32
C HIS A 144 0.63 -17.70 14.08
N SER A 145 0.37 -16.40 14.10
CA SER A 145 -0.14 -15.70 12.92
C SER A 145 0.88 -15.78 11.78
N PRO A 146 0.46 -16.02 10.53
CA PRO A 146 1.40 -16.09 9.41
C PRO A 146 1.97 -14.70 9.06
N SER A 147 1.26 -13.62 9.39
CA SER A 147 1.75 -12.23 9.26
C SER A 147 2.70 -11.86 10.40
N ALA A 148 3.88 -11.34 10.07
CA ALA A 148 4.83 -10.80 11.04
C ALA A 148 4.27 -9.57 11.76
N VAL A 149 3.55 -8.72 11.03
CA VAL A 149 2.91 -7.50 11.59
C VAL A 149 1.93 -7.89 12.69
N MET A 150 1.07 -8.88 12.45
CA MET A 150 0.13 -9.36 13.47
C MET A 150 0.88 -9.98 14.67
N ARG A 151 1.94 -10.78 14.43
CA ARG A 151 2.73 -11.38 15.52
C ARG A 151 3.33 -10.35 16.46
N TRP A 152 3.89 -9.27 15.92
CA TRP A 152 4.63 -8.27 16.70
C TRP A 152 3.75 -7.15 17.25
N THR A 153 2.74 -6.70 16.49
CA THR A 153 1.93 -5.53 16.87
C THR A 153 0.56 -5.90 17.41
N GLY A 154 0.04 -7.10 17.08
CA GLY A 154 -1.35 -7.48 17.36
C GLY A 154 -2.39 -6.72 16.54
N ILE A 155 -1.96 -5.89 15.58
CA ILE A 155 -2.85 -5.12 14.71
C ILE A 155 -3.06 -5.88 13.41
N GLU A 156 -4.30 -5.87 12.92
CA GLU A 156 -4.65 -6.46 11.63
C GLU A 156 -3.83 -5.78 10.50
N PRO A 157 -3.05 -6.54 9.71
CA PRO A 157 -2.13 -5.96 8.73
C PRO A 157 -2.82 -5.05 7.71
N PHE A 158 -4.02 -5.43 7.26
CA PHE A 158 -4.77 -4.64 6.28
C PHE A 158 -5.23 -3.28 6.83
N LEU A 159 -5.62 -3.21 8.10
CA LEU A 159 -5.98 -1.95 8.75
C LEU A 159 -4.76 -1.03 8.89
N LEU A 160 -3.63 -1.60 9.30
CA LEU A 160 -2.39 -0.85 9.45
C LEU A 160 -1.86 -0.35 8.10
N ALA A 161 -1.90 -1.20 7.06
CA ALA A 161 -1.55 -0.83 5.70
C ALA A 161 -2.46 0.29 5.17
N ALA A 162 -3.78 0.21 5.41
CA ALA A 162 -4.71 1.26 5.01
C ALA A 162 -4.41 2.58 5.70
N PHE A 163 -4.11 2.58 7.00
CA PHE A 163 -3.73 3.77 7.74
C PHE A 163 -2.47 4.45 7.17
N PHE A 164 -1.40 3.67 6.97
CA PHE A 164 -0.15 4.18 6.38
C PHE A 164 -0.36 4.65 4.93
N GLY A 165 -1.15 3.91 4.14
CA GLY A 165 -1.47 4.24 2.76
C GLY A 165 -2.23 5.56 2.66
N LEU A 166 -3.30 5.73 3.43
CA LEU A 166 -4.09 6.97 3.45
C LEU A 166 -3.26 8.17 3.93
N THR A 167 -2.47 7.99 4.98
CA THR A 167 -1.60 9.06 5.48
C THR A 167 -0.49 9.40 4.47
N GLY A 168 0.06 8.40 3.79
CA GLY A 168 1.05 8.58 2.72
C GLY A 168 0.48 9.34 1.53
N LEU A 169 -0.75 9.01 1.10
CA LEU A 169 -1.47 9.73 0.05
C LEU A 169 -1.77 11.19 0.45
N LEU A 170 -2.17 11.42 1.71
CA LEU A 170 -2.36 12.78 2.23
C LEU A 170 -1.07 13.59 2.14
N MET A 171 0.08 13.02 2.55
CA MET A 171 1.39 13.68 2.46
C MET A 171 1.81 13.93 1.01
N ALA A 172 1.50 13.02 0.08
CA ALA A 172 1.72 13.20 -1.34
C ALA A 172 0.87 14.37 -1.90
N GLY A 173 -0.39 14.48 -1.47
CA GLY A 173 -1.26 15.60 -1.79
C GLY A 173 -0.73 16.94 -1.28
N ILE A 174 -0.25 16.97 -0.03
CA ILE A 174 0.41 18.16 0.54
C ILE A 174 1.66 18.53 -0.26
N ASN A 175 2.50 17.55 -0.60
CA ASN A 175 3.69 17.76 -1.45
C ASN A 175 3.32 18.37 -2.80
N PHE A 176 2.25 17.88 -3.44
CA PHE A 176 1.77 18.41 -4.71
C PHE A 176 1.32 19.88 -4.60
N LEU A 177 0.50 20.20 -3.59
CA LEU A 177 0.04 21.58 -3.34
C LEU A 177 1.19 22.53 -3.01
N LEU A 178 2.17 22.07 -2.22
CA LEU A 178 3.38 22.85 -1.94
C LEU A 178 4.22 23.05 -3.19
N GLY A 179 4.28 22.07 -4.10
CA GLY A 179 4.93 22.20 -5.40
C GLY A 179 4.27 23.24 -6.30
N ILE A 180 2.94 23.25 -6.38
CA ILE A 180 2.19 24.31 -7.09
C ILE A 180 2.55 25.69 -6.51
N LYS A 181 2.52 25.81 -5.19
CA LYS A 181 2.84 27.06 -4.50
C LYS A 181 4.30 27.49 -4.71
N TRP A 182 5.23 26.54 -4.72
CA TRP A 182 6.65 26.77 -5.01
C TRP A 182 6.84 27.36 -6.40
N HIS A 183 6.28 26.72 -7.43
CA HIS A 183 6.37 27.20 -8.80
C HIS A 183 5.68 28.56 -9.00
N ALA A 184 4.54 28.81 -8.35
CA ALA A 184 3.89 30.12 -8.38
C ALA A 184 4.80 31.22 -7.81
N MET A 185 5.46 30.96 -6.67
CA MET A 185 6.40 31.92 -6.08
C MET A 185 7.65 32.16 -6.94
N LEU A 186 8.13 31.14 -7.64
CA LEU A 186 9.22 31.30 -8.60
C LEU A 186 8.79 32.19 -9.77
N ALA A 187 7.60 31.94 -10.33
CA ALA A 187 7.05 32.74 -11.42
C ALA A 187 6.86 34.22 -11.02
N ASP A 188 6.38 34.50 -9.81
CA ASP A 188 6.24 35.88 -9.29
C ASP A 188 7.60 36.61 -9.22
N LEU A 189 8.68 35.88 -8.98
CA LEU A 189 10.05 36.40 -8.95
C LEU A 189 10.74 36.38 -10.32
N LYS A 190 10.01 36.00 -11.39
CA LYS A 190 10.56 35.74 -12.73
C LYS A 190 11.72 34.73 -12.72
N CYS A 191 11.70 33.84 -11.74
CA CYS A 191 12.65 32.75 -11.60
C CYS A 191 12.04 31.46 -12.14
N GLY A 192 12.88 30.51 -12.50
CA GLY A 192 12.47 29.17 -12.93
C GLY A 192 13.41 28.09 -12.42
N GLU A 193 12.95 26.84 -12.48
CA GLU A 193 13.74 25.67 -12.07
C GLU A 193 14.37 25.01 -13.31
N ILE A 194 15.64 24.60 -13.20
CA ILE A 194 16.33 23.86 -14.26
C ILE A 194 15.72 22.46 -14.35
N PHE A 195 15.00 22.19 -15.44
CA PHE A 195 14.41 20.87 -15.70
C PHE A 195 15.20 20.06 -16.72
N ARG A 196 16.07 20.72 -17.51
CA ARG A 196 16.91 20.08 -18.53
C ARG A 196 18.33 20.63 -18.49
N LEU A 197 19.31 19.74 -18.63
CA LEU A 197 20.72 20.09 -18.74
C LEU A 197 21.33 19.33 -19.92
N LYS A 198 21.99 20.04 -20.84
CA LYS A 198 22.68 19.45 -22.01
C LYS A 198 24.08 20.03 -22.13
N GLN A 199 25.07 19.20 -22.44
CA GLN A 199 26.41 19.68 -22.74
C GLN A 199 26.57 19.86 -24.25
N VAL A 200 27.06 21.03 -24.68
CA VAL A 200 27.27 21.37 -26.09
C VAL A 200 28.59 22.13 -26.22
N ASN A 201 29.49 21.68 -27.11
CA ASN A 201 30.71 22.40 -27.52
C ASN A 201 31.50 23.10 -26.39
N GLY A 202 31.67 22.45 -25.22
CA GLY A 202 32.46 22.98 -24.11
C GLY A 202 31.70 23.85 -23.10
N TYR A 203 30.38 24.00 -23.25
CA TYR A 203 29.48 24.69 -22.31
C TYR A 203 28.26 23.82 -21.95
N TYR A 204 27.52 24.22 -20.92
CA TYR A 204 26.21 23.64 -20.58
C TYR A 204 25.08 24.55 -21.07
N GLU A 205 24.04 23.94 -21.62
CA GLU A 205 22.75 24.56 -21.89
C GLU A 205 21.76 24.07 -20.83
N ALA A 206 21.30 25.00 -19.99
CA ALA A 206 20.27 24.75 -19.00
C ALA A 206 18.92 25.23 -19.54
N GLY A 207 17.96 24.30 -19.64
CA GLY A 207 16.56 24.62 -19.92
C GLY A 207 15.84 24.96 -18.62
N VAL A 208 15.21 26.12 -18.57
CA VAL A 208 14.51 26.66 -17.41
C VAL A 208 13.07 26.96 -17.79
N ASP A 209 12.14 26.37 -17.04
CA ASP A 209 10.70 26.63 -17.19
C ASP A 209 10.33 27.89 -16.39
N LEU A 210 9.87 28.93 -17.09
CA LEU A 210 9.34 30.15 -16.48
C LEU A 210 7.80 30.17 -16.43
N ARG A 211 7.11 29.17 -17.01
CA ARG A 211 5.65 29.03 -17.23
C ARG A 211 4.97 30.17 -18.01
N ARG A 212 5.51 31.37 -17.93
CA ARG A 212 5.19 32.55 -18.72
C ARG A 212 6.55 33.19 -19.03
N CYS A 213 6.99 33.22 -20.29
CA CYS A 213 8.14 34.05 -20.65
C CYS A 213 7.65 35.51 -20.54
N PRO A 214 8.11 36.34 -19.58
CA PRO A 214 8.15 37.77 -19.83
C PRO A 214 9.02 38.01 -21.08
N PRO A 215 9.05 39.21 -21.68
CA PRO A 215 10.00 39.51 -22.75
C PRO A 215 11.44 39.43 -22.19
N VAL A 216 12.02 38.23 -22.19
CA VAL A 216 13.40 37.97 -21.81
C VAL A 216 14.24 38.23 -23.04
N VAL A 217 15.18 39.17 -22.91
CA VAL A 217 16.08 39.53 -24.00
C VAL A 217 17.20 38.49 -24.09
N VAL A 218 17.49 38.01 -25.30
CA VAL A 218 18.67 37.17 -25.56
C VAL A 218 19.93 37.94 -25.13
N GLY A 219 20.82 37.28 -24.39
CA GLY A 219 21.97 37.89 -23.74
C GLY A 219 21.71 38.39 -22.31
N ALA A 220 20.48 38.30 -21.80
CA ALA A 220 20.20 38.64 -20.40
C ALA A 220 20.94 37.70 -19.43
N ALA A 221 21.52 38.28 -18.39
CA ALA A 221 22.25 37.53 -17.38
C ALA A 221 21.32 36.99 -16.29
N TYR A 222 21.43 35.69 -16.02
CA TYR A 222 20.70 34.98 -14.99
C TYR A 222 21.67 34.40 -13.96
N ARG A 223 21.28 34.45 -12.68
CA ARG A 223 21.99 33.85 -11.56
C ARG A 223 21.36 32.51 -11.22
N PHE A 224 22.20 31.51 -11.04
CA PHE A 224 21.82 30.19 -10.54
C PHE A 224 21.99 30.14 -9.03
N THR A 225 20.94 29.70 -8.34
CA THR A 225 20.92 29.54 -6.90
C THR A 225 20.29 28.21 -6.53
N HIS A 226 20.61 27.69 -5.35
CA HIS A 226 19.95 26.53 -4.80
C HIS A 226 19.62 26.77 -3.32
N PRO A 227 18.41 26.41 -2.86
CA PRO A 227 17.95 26.64 -1.49
C PRO A 227 18.93 26.22 -0.39
N ARG A 228 19.72 25.16 -0.61
CA ARG A 228 20.75 24.69 0.34
C ARG A 228 22.18 25.09 0.01
N ARG A 229 22.50 25.33 -1.27
CA ARG A 229 23.90 25.57 -1.70
C ARG A 229 24.21 27.06 -1.85
N GLY A 230 23.19 27.93 -1.77
CA GLY A 230 23.34 29.36 -1.97
C GLY A 230 23.53 29.69 -3.45
N ASN A 231 24.35 30.70 -3.72
CA ASN A 231 24.67 31.13 -5.08
C ASN A 231 25.64 30.14 -5.73
N ILE A 232 25.32 29.67 -6.94
CA ILE A 232 26.08 28.64 -7.66
C ILE A 232 26.91 29.27 -8.77
N GLY A 233 26.34 30.23 -9.50
CA GLY A 233 27.00 30.82 -10.66
C GLY A 233 26.04 31.66 -11.50
N GLN A 234 26.44 31.96 -12.72
CA GLN A 234 25.69 32.81 -13.64
C GLN A 234 25.77 32.27 -15.08
N GLY A 235 24.84 32.70 -15.92
CA GLY A 235 24.81 32.35 -17.34
C GLY A 235 24.04 33.38 -18.16
N LEU A 236 24.06 33.22 -19.48
CA LEU A 236 23.44 34.13 -20.43
C LEU A 236 22.32 33.42 -21.20
N VAL A 237 21.17 34.09 -21.33
CA VAL A 237 20.05 33.56 -22.13
C VAL A 237 20.45 33.52 -23.59
N VAL A 238 20.31 32.37 -24.25
CA VAL A 238 20.58 32.19 -25.69
C VAL A 238 19.30 32.01 -26.51
N ALA A 239 18.21 31.55 -25.90
CA ALA A 239 16.90 31.41 -26.52
C ALA A 239 15.77 31.55 -25.49
N CYS A 240 14.61 32.07 -25.90
CA CYS A 240 13.33 31.96 -25.19
C CYS A 240 12.32 31.43 -26.20
N ASP A 241 11.78 30.25 -25.95
CA ASP A 241 10.78 29.58 -26.78
C ASP A 241 9.66 29.06 -25.88
N ASP A 242 8.41 29.39 -26.20
CA ASP A 242 7.19 28.84 -25.57
C ASP A 242 7.18 28.81 -24.02
N GLY A 243 7.70 29.87 -23.37
CA GLY A 243 7.71 29.97 -21.90
C GLY A 243 8.91 29.29 -21.23
N GLU A 244 9.81 28.72 -22.02
CA GLU A 244 11.09 28.17 -21.59
C GLU A 244 12.23 29.09 -22.02
N ILE A 245 13.26 29.20 -21.19
CA ILE A 245 14.52 29.86 -21.58
C ILE A 245 15.65 28.85 -21.59
N THR A 246 16.53 28.98 -22.58
CA THR A 246 17.80 28.25 -22.61
C THR A 246 18.90 29.20 -22.18
N ILE A 247 19.64 28.82 -21.15
CA ILE A 247 20.73 29.61 -20.58
C ILE A 247 22.05 28.87 -20.84
N GLN A 248 23.00 29.56 -21.46
CA GLN A 248 24.36 29.07 -21.64
C GLN A 248 25.18 29.33 -20.38
N VAL A 249 25.89 28.30 -19.93
CA VAL A 249 26.66 28.29 -18.69
C VAL A 249 28.02 27.66 -18.94
N ALA A 250 29.08 28.22 -18.35
CA ALA A 250 30.41 27.65 -18.43
C ALA A 250 30.48 26.27 -17.74
N THR A 251 31.34 25.38 -18.24
CA THR A 251 31.45 23.98 -17.80
C THR A 251 32.00 23.81 -16.37
N ASP A 252 32.67 24.83 -15.85
CA ASP A 252 33.22 24.89 -14.49
C ASP A 252 32.16 25.23 -13.43
N VAL A 253 30.97 25.71 -13.83
CA VAL A 253 29.88 26.04 -12.90
C VAL A 253 29.10 24.77 -12.53
N PRO A 254 29.00 24.39 -11.23
CA PRO A 254 28.42 23.11 -10.81
C PRO A 254 26.87 23.13 -10.71
N ILE A 255 26.21 23.50 -11.81
CA ILE A 255 24.75 23.49 -11.94
C ILE A 255 24.19 22.07 -12.00
N ARG A 256 22.98 21.88 -11.47
CA ARG A 256 22.25 20.60 -11.41
C ARG A 256 20.77 20.81 -11.72
N LEU A 257 20.09 19.72 -12.10
CA LEU A 257 18.63 19.70 -12.17
C LEU A 257 18.03 20.08 -10.82
N GLY A 258 17.01 20.93 -10.85
CA GLY A 258 16.36 21.48 -9.67
C GLY A 258 17.00 22.74 -9.08
N ASP A 259 18.11 23.24 -9.66
CA ASP A 259 18.62 24.57 -9.33
C ASP A 259 17.70 25.65 -9.90
N ILE A 260 17.74 26.84 -9.30
CA ILE A 260 16.85 27.95 -9.61
C ILE A 260 17.62 29.01 -10.39
N ALA A 261 17.13 29.38 -11.56
CA ALA A 261 17.64 30.52 -12.33
C ALA A 261 16.75 31.75 -12.09
N CYS A 262 17.35 32.87 -11.72
CA CYS A 262 16.68 34.16 -11.53
C CYS A 262 17.41 35.26 -12.32
N PRO A 263 16.70 36.27 -12.85
CA PRO A 263 17.36 37.41 -13.51
C PRO A 263 18.25 38.17 -12.52
N ILE A 264 19.41 38.65 -12.98
CA ILE A 264 20.34 39.42 -12.15
C ILE A 264 19.86 40.87 -11.92
N ASN A 265 19.09 41.40 -12.87
CA ASN A 265 18.51 42.73 -12.81
C ASN A 265 17.00 42.62 -12.54
N VAL A 266 16.59 42.98 -11.33
CA VAL A 266 15.21 43.40 -11.02
C VAL A 266 15.27 44.85 -10.61
#